data_AF-A0A9D6MPS0-F1
#
_entry.id   AF-A0A9D6MPS0-F1
#
_cell.length_a   1.000
_cell.length_b   1.000
_cell.length_c   1.000
_cell.angle_alpha   90.00
_cell.angle_beta   90.00
_cell.angle_gamma   90.00
#
_symmetry.space_group_name_H-M   'P 1'
#
loop_
_entity.id
_entity.type
_entity.pdbx_description
1 polymer ?
#
loop_
_entity_poly.entity_id
_entity_poly.type
_entity_poly.pdbx_seq_one_letter_code
_entity_poly.pdbx_strand_id
1 'polypeptide(L)'
;MTKHYTTCADYEALLMESLSAPLDRAEQALLTQHLEQCPACKASSVEVRASWDMLDELGTLEPRAALRERTRTTILQLMATEKTSAVDRKWYEVSREPLAVLSALLVAGATLSLLSGLVWGSALPQGHLFFCAAMYTGLLVGAFSWIYSATTVNGVHLDVAARIGVLSLAITVAAITACPQFQVLAVWDGSALGRFLTARLGAGGSSLVFGFGYGLFPGFLAALFGGNLLAERPLANSLVTGAVVFLLASPVIYLQSAPFTSGVVVSWIAGTAVGTLCGVLGAVRVRQRVADAAVPS
;
A
#
# COMPACT_ATOMS: atom_id res chain seq x y z
N MET A 1 13.21 6.56 -24.16
CA MET A 1 13.72 7.88 -23.74
C MET A 1 15.07 8.07 -24.42
N THR A 2 15.16 8.96 -25.39
CA THR A 2 16.43 9.31 -26.06
C THR A 2 17.19 10.30 -25.19
N LYS A 3 18.32 9.87 -24.61
CA LYS A 3 19.22 10.78 -23.88
C LYS A 3 19.97 11.63 -24.89
N HIS A 4 19.85 12.95 -24.77
CA HIS A 4 20.64 13.89 -25.58
C HIS A 4 21.93 14.24 -24.84
N TYR A 5 23.02 13.57 -25.22
CA TYR A 5 24.36 13.86 -24.73
C TYR A 5 24.96 14.97 -25.58
N THR A 6 25.21 16.14 -24.99
CA THR A 6 25.68 17.33 -25.74
C THR A 6 26.97 17.93 -25.18
N THR A 7 27.44 17.45 -24.04
CA THR A 7 28.61 18.00 -23.37
C THR A 7 29.79 17.02 -23.40
N CYS A 8 31.02 17.53 -23.28
CA CYS A 8 32.21 16.68 -23.18
C CYS A 8 32.18 15.76 -21.94
N ALA A 9 31.47 16.15 -20.87
CA ALA A 9 31.30 15.32 -19.68
C ALA A 9 30.42 14.08 -19.95
N ASP A 10 29.37 14.26 -20.76
CA ASP A 10 28.51 13.14 -21.18
C ASP A 10 29.29 12.13 -22.05
N TYR A 11 30.21 12.64 -22.87
CA TYR A 11 31.07 11.83 -23.72
C TYR A 11 32.00 10.93 -22.91
N GLU A 12 32.62 11.41 -21.83
CA GLU A 12 33.54 10.60 -21.00
C GLU A 12 32.82 9.38 -20.39
N ALA A 13 31.60 9.57 -19.90
CA ALA A 13 30.80 8.47 -19.38
C ALA A 13 30.51 7.42 -20.46
N LEU A 14 30.11 7.87 -21.65
CA LEU A 14 29.79 6.99 -22.78
C LEU A 14 31.04 6.25 -23.31
N LEU A 15 32.21 6.91 -23.30
CA LEU A 15 33.48 6.29 -23.64
C LEU A 15 33.82 5.16 -22.66
N MET A 16 33.72 5.40 -21.35
CA MET A 16 34.01 4.38 -20.33
C MET A 16 33.06 3.19 -20.44
N GLU A 17 31.77 3.44 -20.70
CA GLU A 17 30.79 2.38 -20.94
C GLU A 17 31.17 1.53 -22.16
N SER A 18 31.57 2.17 -23.27
CA SER A 18 32.01 1.48 -24.51
C SER A 18 33.23 0.58 -24.34
N LEU A 19 34.08 0.85 -23.35
CA LEU A 19 35.26 0.04 -23.05
C LEU A 19 34.92 -1.18 -22.20
N SER A 20 33.86 -1.08 -21.39
CA SER A 20 33.42 -2.15 -20.49
C SER A 20 32.44 -3.13 -21.15
N ALA A 21 31.65 -2.65 -22.11
CA ALA A 21 30.63 -3.42 -22.81
C ALA A 21 30.35 -2.81 -24.20
N PRO A 22 29.86 -3.62 -25.17
CA PRO A 22 29.43 -3.08 -26.46
C PRO A 22 28.22 -2.15 -26.26
N LEU A 23 28.34 -0.91 -26.76
CA LEU A 23 27.24 0.06 -26.78
C LEU A 23 26.15 -0.34 -27.76
N ASP A 24 24.94 0.19 -27.56
CA ASP A 24 23.90 0.09 -28.58
C ASP A 24 24.23 0.95 -29.83
N ARG A 25 23.50 0.73 -30.93
CA ARG A 25 23.79 1.45 -32.19
C ARG A 25 23.58 2.95 -32.09
N ALA A 26 22.64 3.41 -31.27
CA ALA A 26 22.32 4.83 -31.15
C ALA A 26 23.41 5.55 -30.34
N GLU A 27 23.85 4.95 -29.24
CA GLU A 27 24.95 5.42 -28.39
C GLU A 27 26.28 5.41 -29.15
N GLN A 28 26.56 4.34 -29.91
CA GLN A 28 27.73 4.27 -30.77
C GLN A 28 27.75 5.41 -31.83
N ALA A 29 26.59 5.73 -32.41
CA ALA A 29 26.47 6.82 -33.37
C ALA A 29 26.72 8.19 -32.74
N LEU A 30 26.18 8.43 -31.53
CA LEU A 30 26.43 9.65 -30.76
C LEU A 30 27.90 9.81 -30.37
N LEU A 31 28.54 8.73 -29.91
CA LEU A 31 29.97 8.71 -29.59
C LEU A 31 30.81 9.09 -30.82
N THR A 32 30.51 8.47 -31.96
CA THR A 32 31.23 8.70 -33.23
C THR A 32 31.04 10.14 -33.70
N GLN A 33 29.80 10.64 -33.66
CA GLN A 33 29.48 12.01 -34.04
C GLN A 33 30.24 13.04 -33.17
N HIS A 34 30.33 12.82 -31.86
CA HIS A 34 31.07 13.72 -30.97
C HIS A 34 32.58 13.71 -31.27
N LEU A 35 33.16 12.54 -31.52
CA LEU A 35 34.58 12.39 -31.87
C LEU A 35 34.97 13.08 -33.18
N GLU A 36 34.04 13.21 -34.11
CA GLU A 36 34.24 13.98 -35.35
C GLU A 36 34.25 15.50 -35.11
N GLN A 37 33.48 15.97 -34.12
CA GLN A 37 33.29 17.39 -33.85
C GLN A 37 34.29 17.96 -32.83
N CYS A 38 34.80 17.13 -31.90
CA CYS A 38 35.66 17.57 -30.81
C CYS A 38 37.06 16.93 -30.88
N PRO A 39 38.09 17.66 -31.36
CA PRO A 39 39.44 17.10 -31.50
C PRO A 39 40.11 16.77 -30.15
N ALA A 40 39.77 17.49 -29.07
CA ALA A 40 40.29 17.21 -27.73
C ALA A 40 39.78 15.86 -27.19
N CYS A 41 38.47 15.62 -27.27
CA CYS A 41 37.86 14.34 -26.90
C CYS A 41 38.38 13.20 -27.78
N LYS A 42 38.63 13.45 -29.07
CA LYS A 42 39.25 12.47 -29.97
C LYS A 42 40.65 12.05 -29.53
N ALA A 43 41.51 13.00 -29.16
CA ALA A 43 42.83 12.70 -28.64
C ALA A 43 42.77 11.87 -27.35
N SER A 44 41.91 12.28 -26.40
CA SER A 44 41.68 11.54 -25.15
C SER A 44 41.14 10.13 -25.42
N SER A 45 40.25 9.94 -26.39
CA SER A 45 39.71 8.62 -26.76
C SER A 45 40.79 7.61 -27.15
N VAL A 46 41.83 8.08 -27.83
CA VAL A 46 42.93 7.24 -28.30
C VAL A 46 43.82 6.85 -27.13
N GLU A 47 44.11 7.77 -26.23
CA GLU A 47 44.93 7.53 -25.04
C GLU A 47 44.26 6.57 -24.06
N VAL A 48 42.96 6.77 -23.80
CA VAL A 48 42.18 5.88 -22.92
C VAL A 48 42.06 4.49 -23.53
N ARG A 49 41.80 4.37 -24.85
CA ARG A 49 41.77 3.05 -25.52
C ARG A 49 43.10 2.35 -25.47
N ALA A 50 44.21 3.04 -25.75
CA ALA A 50 45.54 2.46 -25.65
C ALA A 50 45.83 1.95 -24.22
N SER A 51 45.41 2.71 -23.20
CA SER A 51 45.53 2.28 -21.81
C SER A 51 44.67 1.07 -21.48
N TRP A 52 43.46 1.00 -22.04
CA TRP A 52 42.55 -0.13 -21.87
C TRP A 52 43.06 -1.38 -22.58
N ASP A 53 43.60 -1.25 -23.78
CA ASP A 53 44.22 -2.33 -24.54
C ASP A 53 45.42 -2.92 -23.75
N MET A 54 46.25 -2.07 -23.13
CA MET A 54 47.32 -2.52 -22.23
C MET A 54 46.80 -3.30 -21.00
N LEU A 55 45.62 -2.92 -20.47
CA LEU A 55 45.00 -3.66 -19.37
C LEU A 55 44.43 -5.00 -19.84
N ASP A 56 43.90 -5.07 -21.06
CA ASP A 56 43.37 -6.31 -21.65
C ASP A 56 44.50 -7.31 -21.94
N GLU A 57 45.70 -6.81 -22.30
CA GLU A 57 46.92 -7.61 -22.46
C GLU A 57 47.40 -8.28 -21.17
N LEU A 58 47.04 -7.75 -19.98
CA LEU A 58 47.39 -8.40 -18.70
C LEU A 58 46.70 -9.76 -18.52
N GLY A 59 45.71 -10.07 -19.37
CA GLY A 59 44.98 -11.32 -19.38
C GLY A 59 44.08 -11.50 -18.16
N THR A 60 43.18 -12.46 -18.23
CA THR A 60 42.37 -12.82 -17.06
C THR A 60 43.25 -13.50 -16.03
N LEU A 61 43.59 -12.78 -14.96
CA LEU A 61 44.28 -13.36 -13.80
C LEU A 61 43.36 -14.40 -13.16
N GLU A 62 43.65 -15.69 -13.35
CA GLU A 62 42.94 -16.73 -12.60
C GLU A 62 43.23 -16.56 -11.10
N PRO A 63 42.19 -16.45 -10.25
CA PRO A 63 42.39 -16.42 -8.82
C PRO A 63 43.09 -17.70 -8.37
N ARG A 64 44.09 -17.58 -7.50
CA ARG A 64 44.77 -18.74 -6.89
C ARG A 64 43.74 -19.73 -6.36
N ALA A 65 43.94 -21.02 -6.62
CA ALA A 65 42.99 -22.09 -6.23
C ALA A 65 42.57 -22.02 -4.76
N ALA A 66 43.48 -21.66 -3.86
CA ALA A 66 43.19 -21.48 -2.44
C ALA A 66 42.17 -20.37 -2.15
N LEU A 67 42.21 -19.26 -2.91
CA LEU A 67 41.26 -18.17 -2.77
C LEU A 67 39.88 -18.58 -3.31
N ARG A 68 39.86 -19.29 -4.45
CA ARG A 68 38.63 -19.83 -5.05
C ARG A 68 37.92 -20.78 -4.08
N GLU A 69 38.65 -21.68 -3.43
CA GLU A 69 38.09 -22.62 -2.46
C GLU A 69 37.61 -21.92 -1.17
N ARG A 70 38.35 -20.92 -0.69
CA ARG A 70 37.93 -20.10 0.46
C ARG A 70 36.64 -19.32 0.17
N THR A 71 36.53 -18.72 -1.00
CA THR A 71 35.32 -18.02 -1.42
C THR A 71 34.15 -18.98 -1.57
N ARG A 72 34.37 -20.14 -2.21
CA ARG A 72 33.34 -21.19 -2.34
C ARG A 72 32.82 -21.65 -0.98
N THR A 73 33.70 -21.96 -0.04
CA THR A 73 33.32 -22.40 1.31
C THR A 73 32.56 -21.31 2.08
N THR A 74 32.98 -20.05 1.96
CA THR A 74 32.29 -18.91 2.59
C THR A 74 30.89 -18.71 2.00
N ILE A 75 30.74 -18.78 0.67
CA ILE A 75 29.43 -18.68 0.01
C ILE A 75 28.52 -19.83 0.45
N LEU A 76 29.03 -21.06 0.50
CA LEU A 76 28.24 -22.21 0.95
C LEU A 76 27.82 -22.09 2.42
N GLN A 77 28.67 -21.54 3.28
CA GLN A 77 28.33 -21.26 4.68
C GLN A 77 27.26 -20.17 4.79
N LEU A 78 27.35 -19.09 4.00
CA LEU A 78 26.34 -18.04 3.94
C LEU A 78 24.99 -18.59 3.45
N MET A 79 24.98 -19.39 2.39
CA MET A 79 23.75 -20.02 1.90
C MET A 79 23.15 -21.00 2.92
N ALA A 80 23.99 -21.75 3.65
CA ALA A 80 23.53 -22.66 4.68
C ALA A 80 22.92 -21.91 5.88
N THR A 81 23.54 -20.79 6.29
CA THR A 81 23.04 -19.93 7.38
C THR A 81 21.79 -19.16 6.98
N GLU A 82 21.67 -18.70 5.73
CA GLU A 82 20.42 -18.14 5.21
C GLU A 82 19.30 -19.19 5.19
N LYS A 83 19.61 -20.41 4.77
CA LYS A 83 18.61 -21.50 4.69
C LYS A 83 18.06 -21.89 6.07
N THR A 84 18.91 -21.96 7.10
CA THR A 84 18.44 -22.23 8.47
C THR A 84 17.68 -21.04 9.04
N SER A 85 18.17 -19.82 8.84
CA SER A 85 17.49 -18.59 9.27
C SER A 85 16.13 -18.42 8.59
N ALA A 86 15.99 -18.81 7.33
CA ALA A 86 14.72 -18.75 6.58
C ALA A 86 13.64 -19.70 7.14
N VAL A 87 14.02 -20.82 7.76
CA VAL A 87 13.07 -21.76 8.38
C VAL A 87 12.51 -21.21 9.69
N ASP A 88 13.37 -20.66 10.56
CA ASP A 88 12.93 -20.05 11.83
C ASP A 88 12.12 -18.77 11.60
N ARG A 89 12.53 -17.97 10.61
CA ARG A 89 11.82 -16.75 10.22
C ARG A 89 10.41 -17.06 9.69
N LYS A 90 10.21 -18.21 9.02
CA LYS A 90 8.91 -18.65 8.48
C LYS A 90 7.85 -18.85 9.56
N TRP A 91 8.22 -19.40 10.72
CA TRP A 91 7.28 -19.60 11.83
C TRP A 91 6.89 -18.28 12.50
N TYR A 92 7.87 -17.38 12.68
CA TYR A 92 7.63 -16.06 13.27
C TYR A 92 6.81 -15.17 12.32
N GLU A 93 7.05 -15.23 11.00
CA GLU A 93 6.31 -14.47 9.98
C GLU A 93 4.87 -14.97 9.81
N VAL A 94 4.64 -16.30 9.86
CA VAL A 94 3.29 -16.88 9.76
C VAL A 94 2.42 -16.55 10.97
N SER A 95 3.01 -16.38 12.16
CA SER A 95 2.27 -16.08 13.39
C SER A 95 2.10 -14.58 13.65
N ARG A 96 2.92 -13.70 13.05
CA ARG A 96 2.84 -12.25 13.27
C ARG A 96 1.63 -11.59 12.59
N GLU A 97 1.28 -12.02 11.38
CA GLU A 97 0.10 -11.53 10.66
C GLU A 97 -1.23 -11.77 11.41
N PRO A 98 -1.56 -13.02 11.82
CA PRO A 98 -2.80 -13.26 12.56
C PRO A 98 -2.78 -12.57 13.93
N LEU A 99 -1.61 -12.40 14.57
CA LEU A 99 -1.52 -11.75 15.88
C LEU A 99 -1.69 -10.22 15.78
N ALA A 100 -1.22 -9.61 14.70
CA ALA A 100 -1.49 -8.21 14.37
C ALA A 100 -2.98 -7.97 14.08
N VAL A 101 -3.62 -8.86 13.31
CA VAL A 101 -5.06 -8.80 13.04
C VAL A 101 -5.87 -9.06 14.31
N LEU A 102 -5.49 -10.07 15.10
CA LEU A 102 -6.18 -10.43 16.34
C LEU A 102 -6.06 -9.32 17.39
N SER A 103 -4.90 -8.69 17.53
CA SER A 103 -4.71 -7.55 18.43
C SER A 103 -5.53 -6.34 17.98
N ALA A 104 -5.58 -6.04 16.67
CA ALA A 104 -6.46 -5.02 16.12
C ALA A 104 -7.95 -5.31 16.40
N LEU A 105 -8.38 -6.56 16.21
CA LEU A 105 -9.74 -7.01 16.51
C LEU A 105 -10.07 -6.94 18.00
N LEU A 106 -9.13 -7.35 18.87
CA LEU A 106 -9.27 -7.27 20.32
C LEU A 106 -9.40 -5.83 20.80
N VAL A 107 -8.56 -4.92 20.30
CA VAL A 107 -8.65 -3.50 20.61
C VAL A 107 -9.99 -2.95 20.13
N ALA A 108 -10.40 -3.24 18.89
CA ALA A 108 -11.70 -2.81 18.39
C ALA A 108 -12.88 -3.35 19.23
N GLY A 109 -12.85 -4.63 19.62
CA GLY A 109 -13.88 -5.27 20.43
C GLY A 109 -13.94 -4.74 21.87
N ALA A 110 -12.78 -4.57 22.53
CA ALA A 110 -12.70 -3.97 23.86
C ALA A 110 -13.24 -2.55 23.84
N THR A 111 -12.96 -1.80 22.77
CA THR A 111 -13.45 -0.45 22.58
C THR A 111 -14.95 -0.39 22.38
N LEU A 112 -15.48 -1.24 21.49
CA LEU A 112 -16.92 -1.32 21.27
C LEU A 112 -17.64 -1.64 22.57
N SER A 113 -17.08 -2.54 23.39
CA SER A 113 -17.62 -2.86 24.72
C SER A 113 -17.60 -1.64 25.65
N LEU A 114 -16.51 -0.87 25.67
CA LEU A 114 -16.35 0.31 26.53
C LEU A 114 -17.28 1.45 26.09
N LEU A 115 -17.41 1.68 24.78
CA LEU A 115 -18.36 2.63 24.19
C LEU A 115 -19.81 2.21 24.42
N SER A 116 -20.13 0.92 24.32
CA SER A 116 -21.47 0.39 24.60
C SER A 116 -21.87 0.68 26.05
N GLY A 117 -20.94 0.49 26.99
CA GLY A 117 -21.16 0.82 28.41
C GLY A 117 -21.39 2.31 28.66
N LEU A 118 -20.68 3.18 27.93
CA LEU A 118 -20.86 4.65 28.01
C LEU A 118 -22.18 5.11 27.41
N VAL A 119 -22.57 4.59 26.24
CA VAL A 119 -23.79 4.97 25.53
C VAL A 119 -25.03 4.52 26.29
N TRP A 120 -25.04 3.30 26.84
CA TRP A 120 -26.18 2.83 27.65
C TRP A 120 -26.17 3.35 29.08
N GLY A 121 -25.01 3.73 29.62
CA GLY A 121 -24.86 4.18 31.01
C GLY A 121 -25.05 5.68 31.24
N SER A 122 -25.02 6.53 30.21
CA SER A 122 -25.00 7.98 30.40
C SER A 122 -25.91 8.76 29.45
N ALA A 123 -26.69 9.69 30.00
CA ALA A 123 -27.49 10.68 29.28
C ALA A 123 -26.61 11.79 28.69
N LEU A 124 -25.53 11.43 27.99
CA LEU A 124 -24.64 12.40 27.37
C LEU A 124 -25.33 13.10 26.19
N PRO A 125 -25.19 14.43 26.06
CA PRO A 125 -25.67 15.16 24.88
C PRO A 125 -25.06 14.56 23.60
N GLN A 126 -25.85 14.38 22.55
CA GLN A 126 -25.45 13.70 21.31
C GLN A 126 -24.13 14.21 20.70
N GLY A 127 -23.82 15.51 20.87
CA GLY A 127 -22.56 16.09 20.39
C GLY A 127 -21.29 15.55 21.09
N HIS A 128 -21.37 15.12 22.34
CA HIS A 128 -20.22 14.58 23.08
C HIS A 128 -19.82 13.18 22.59
N LEU A 129 -20.79 12.34 22.23
CA LEU A 129 -20.53 11.00 21.70
C LEU A 129 -19.80 11.08 20.35
N PHE A 130 -20.15 12.06 19.51
CA PHE A 130 -19.44 12.30 18.25
C PHE A 130 -18.00 12.75 18.47
N PHE A 131 -17.77 13.69 19.38
CA PHE A 131 -16.42 14.16 19.72
C PHE A 131 -15.55 13.02 20.26
N CYS A 132 -16.09 12.20 21.17
CA CYS A 132 -15.41 11.01 21.68
C CYS A 132 -15.12 10.00 20.56
N ALA A 133 -16.05 9.79 19.63
CA ALA A 133 -15.82 8.92 18.46
C ALA A 133 -14.66 9.43 17.60
N ALA A 134 -14.65 10.73 17.29
CA ALA A 134 -13.63 11.35 16.44
C ALA A 134 -12.25 11.31 17.10
N MET A 135 -12.15 11.71 18.38
CA MET A 135 -10.92 11.61 19.15
C MET A 135 -10.41 10.17 19.22
N TYR A 136 -11.32 9.23 19.49
CA TYR A 136 -10.97 7.83 19.64
C TYR A 136 -10.48 7.23 18.31
N THR A 137 -11.14 7.54 17.20
CA THR A 137 -10.73 7.04 15.89
C THR A 137 -9.40 7.68 15.45
N GLY A 138 -9.17 8.94 15.80
CA GLY A 138 -7.86 9.60 15.65
C GLY A 138 -6.76 8.93 16.47
N LEU A 139 -7.05 8.52 17.70
CA LEU A 139 -6.11 7.76 18.56
C LEU A 139 -5.83 6.36 18.01
N LEU A 140 -6.85 5.65 17.51
CA LEU A 140 -6.64 4.37 16.83
C LEU A 140 -5.74 4.57 15.63
N VAL A 141 -6.06 5.53 14.76
CA VAL A 141 -5.24 5.81 13.58
C VAL A 141 -3.81 6.18 13.97
N GLY A 142 -3.60 6.99 15.01
CA GLY A 142 -2.26 7.30 15.53
C GLY A 142 -1.53 6.07 16.06
N ALA A 143 -2.21 5.21 16.82
CA ALA A 143 -1.66 3.98 17.36
C ALA A 143 -1.32 2.97 16.25
N PHE A 144 -2.21 2.79 15.27
CA PHE A 144 -1.96 2.00 14.07
C PHE A 144 -0.78 2.58 13.30
N SER A 145 -0.78 3.88 13.00
CA SER A 145 0.34 4.54 12.32
C SER A 145 1.66 4.38 13.08
N TRP A 146 1.65 4.42 14.41
CA TRP A 146 2.85 4.23 15.23
C TRP A 146 3.35 2.78 15.23
N ILE A 147 2.46 1.82 15.50
CA ILE A 147 2.78 0.38 15.54
C ILE A 147 3.27 -0.10 14.16
N TYR A 148 2.68 0.44 13.09
CA TYR A 148 2.95 0.00 11.73
C TYR A 148 3.96 0.88 10.96
N SER A 149 4.37 2.04 11.50
CA SER A 149 5.38 2.93 10.89
C SER A 149 6.76 2.28 10.74
N ALA A 150 7.08 1.25 11.53
CA ALA A 150 8.42 0.66 11.58
C ALA A 150 8.48 -0.77 11.04
N THR A 151 7.37 -1.33 10.53
CA THR A 151 7.30 -2.76 10.22
C THR A 151 6.78 -3.03 8.82
N THR A 152 7.69 -3.40 7.92
CA THR A 152 7.37 -4.18 6.73
C THR A 152 7.30 -5.64 7.13
N VAL A 153 6.11 -6.25 7.11
CA VAL A 153 5.95 -7.69 7.39
C VAL A 153 5.67 -8.37 6.05
N ASN A 154 6.50 -9.32 5.63
CA ASN A 154 6.30 -10.10 4.40
C ASN A 154 6.06 -9.26 3.12
N GLY A 155 6.76 -8.13 3.01
CA GLY A 155 6.59 -7.21 1.88
C GLY A 155 5.28 -6.42 1.92
N VAL A 156 4.56 -6.39 3.06
CA VAL A 156 3.39 -5.54 3.29
C VAL A 156 3.81 -4.24 3.98
N HIS A 157 3.58 -3.12 3.31
CA HIS A 157 3.87 -1.76 3.75
C HIS A 157 2.67 -1.25 4.56
N LEU A 158 2.70 -1.55 5.86
CA LEU A 158 1.60 -1.24 6.77
C LEU A 158 1.50 0.27 7.08
N ASP A 159 2.54 1.04 6.80
CA ASP A 159 2.56 2.51 6.88
C ASP A 159 1.63 3.15 5.83
N VAL A 160 1.59 2.60 4.61
CA VAL A 160 0.70 3.04 3.54
C VAL A 160 -0.75 2.75 3.88
N ALA A 161 -1.02 1.54 4.38
CA ALA A 161 -2.36 1.16 4.83
C ALA A 161 -2.85 2.06 5.96
N ALA A 162 -1.97 2.43 6.90
CA ALA A 162 -2.28 3.39 7.95
C ALA A 162 -2.60 4.79 7.39
N ARG A 163 -1.79 5.32 6.47
CA ARG A 163 -2.03 6.64 5.84
C ARG A 163 -3.36 6.70 5.09
N ILE A 164 -3.70 5.63 4.38
CA ILE A 164 -4.99 5.51 3.69
C ILE A 164 -6.13 5.41 4.70
N GLY A 165 -5.94 4.69 5.81
CA GLY A 165 -6.86 4.68 6.94
C GLY A 165 -7.11 6.08 7.50
N VAL A 166 -6.05 6.88 7.70
CA VAL A 166 -6.14 8.29 8.12
C VAL A 166 -6.99 9.09 7.13
N LEU A 167 -6.69 8.98 5.83
CA LEU A 167 -7.37 9.74 4.79
C LEU A 167 -8.86 9.37 4.71
N SER A 168 -9.16 8.07 4.75
CA SER A 168 -10.53 7.54 4.78
C SER A 168 -11.29 8.03 6.02
N LEU A 169 -10.62 8.06 7.17
CA LEU A 169 -11.19 8.61 8.39
C LEU A 169 -11.48 10.10 8.25
N ALA A 170 -10.53 10.88 7.73
CA ALA A 170 -10.70 12.32 7.55
C ALA A 170 -11.89 12.64 6.63
N ILE A 171 -12.04 11.89 5.52
CA ILE A 171 -13.18 12.00 4.62
C ILE A 171 -14.48 11.63 5.34
N THR A 172 -14.47 10.54 6.12
CA THR A 172 -15.63 10.10 6.88
C THR A 172 -16.06 11.16 7.90
N VAL A 173 -15.12 11.70 8.67
CA VAL A 173 -15.36 12.78 9.64
C VAL A 173 -15.90 14.02 8.93
N ALA A 174 -15.28 14.44 7.82
CA ALA A 174 -15.73 15.59 7.04
C ALA A 174 -17.15 15.41 6.48
N ALA A 175 -17.49 14.20 6.00
CA ALA A 175 -18.83 13.88 5.53
C ALA A 175 -19.86 13.94 6.66
N ILE A 176 -19.51 13.46 7.85
CA ILE A 176 -20.40 13.48 9.01
C ILE A 176 -20.58 14.90 9.56
N THR A 177 -19.50 15.70 9.63
CA THR A 177 -19.60 17.09 10.10
C THR A 177 -20.36 17.99 9.12
N ALA A 178 -20.39 17.64 7.83
CA ALA A 178 -21.24 18.30 6.84
C ALA A 178 -22.73 17.93 6.99
N CYS A 179 -23.07 16.88 7.75
CA CYS A 179 -24.46 16.47 7.96
C CYS A 179 -25.11 17.25 9.13
N PRO A 180 -26.25 17.92 8.91
CA PRO A 180 -26.87 18.79 9.91
C PRO A 180 -27.38 18.06 11.17
N GLN A 181 -27.56 16.74 11.11
CA GLN A 181 -28.11 15.94 12.22
C GLN A 181 -27.10 14.97 12.85
N PHE A 182 -25.81 15.00 12.48
CA PHE A 182 -24.75 14.06 12.93
C PHE A 182 -25.08 12.55 12.77
N GLN A 183 -26.25 12.21 12.21
CA GLN A 183 -26.76 10.87 11.97
C GLN A 183 -26.88 10.66 10.47
N VAL A 184 -25.88 10.04 9.86
CA VAL A 184 -25.84 9.86 8.40
C VAL A 184 -26.99 8.99 7.92
N LEU A 185 -27.42 8.02 8.73
CA LEU A 185 -28.57 7.16 8.41
C LEU A 185 -29.89 7.94 8.38
N ALA A 186 -30.08 8.93 9.25
CA ALA A 186 -31.27 9.77 9.24
C ALA A 186 -31.32 10.66 7.98
N VAL A 187 -30.17 11.18 7.55
CA VAL A 187 -30.04 11.92 6.28
C VAL A 187 -30.32 11.01 5.09
N TRP A 188 -29.82 9.76 5.13
CA TRP A 188 -30.10 8.75 4.12
C TRP A 188 -31.60 8.45 4.03
N ASP A 189 -32.26 8.16 5.14
CA ASP A 189 -33.70 7.90 5.20
C ASP A 189 -34.53 9.14 4.79
N GLY A 190 -33.99 10.34 4.98
CA GLY A 190 -34.55 11.60 4.49
C GLY A 190 -34.39 11.81 2.97
N SER A 191 -33.53 11.05 2.30
CA SER A 191 -33.33 11.15 0.84
C SER A 191 -34.44 10.41 0.08
N ALA A 192 -34.67 10.79 -1.18
CA ALA A 192 -35.64 10.11 -2.04
C ALA A 192 -35.29 8.63 -2.25
N LEU A 193 -34.00 8.32 -2.41
CA LEU A 193 -33.50 6.96 -2.59
C LEU A 193 -33.65 6.13 -1.32
N GLY A 194 -33.28 6.68 -0.16
CA GLY A 194 -33.41 6.01 1.13
C GLY A 194 -34.88 5.72 1.45
N ARG A 195 -35.79 6.69 1.29
CA ARG A 195 -37.24 6.45 1.45
C ARG A 195 -37.75 5.34 0.55
N PHE A 196 -37.35 5.33 -0.71
CA PHE A 196 -37.74 4.30 -1.67
C PHE A 196 -37.26 2.91 -1.23
N LEU A 197 -35.99 2.79 -0.85
CA LEU A 197 -35.40 1.52 -0.41
C LEU A 197 -36.00 1.05 0.91
N THR A 198 -36.22 1.95 1.87
CA THR A 198 -36.87 1.65 3.14
C THR A 198 -38.31 1.17 2.92
N ALA A 199 -39.06 1.77 1.99
CA ALA A 199 -40.41 1.33 1.65
C ALA A 199 -40.45 -0.06 0.98
N ARG A 200 -39.39 -0.46 0.25
CA ARG A 200 -39.33 -1.73 -0.50
C ARG A 200 -38.67 -2.87 0.27
N LEU A 201 -37.63 -2.59 1.04
CA LEU A 201 -36.77 -3.58 1.69
C LEU A 201 -36.86 -3.53 3.23
N GLY A 202 -37.61 -2.56 3.78
CA GLY A 202 -37.60 -2.26 5.20
C GLY A 202 -36.34 -1.52 5.65
N ALA A 203 -36.33 -1.07 6.91
CA ALA A 203 -35.20 -0.31 7.48
C ALA A 203 -33.89 -1.09 7.46
N GLY A 204 -33.91 -2.39 7.76
CA GLY A 204 -32.72 -3.24 7.71
C GLY A 204 -32.18 -3.44 6.29
N GLY A 205 -33.05 -3.65 5.30
CA GLY A 205 -32.61 -3.77 3.91
C GLY A 205 -32.05 -2.46 3.34
N SER A 206 -32.68 -1.33 3.67
CA SER A 206 -32.18 0.00 3.33
C SER A 206 -30.81 0.28 3.96
N SER A 207 -30.63 -0.04 5.24
CA SER A 207 -29.35 0.14 5.92
C SER A 207 -28.25 -0.79 5.40
N LEU A 208 -28.59 -1.99 4.93
CA LEU A 208 -27.66 -2.88 4.24
C LEU A 208 -27.16 -2.29 2.93
N VAL A 209 -28.05 -1.73 2.09
CA VAL A 209 -27.68 -1.07 0.83
C VAL A 209 -26.84 0.18 1.09
N PHE A 210 -27.23 0.98 2.08
CA PHE A 210 -26.44 2.13 2.51
C PHE A 210 -25.05 1.70 2.96
N GLY A 211 -24.97 0.70 3.84
CA GLY A 211 -23.71 0.13 4.30
C GLY A 211 -22.84 -0.37 3.16
N PHE A 212 -23.44 -1.05 2.17
CA PHE A 212 -22.73 -1.50 0.98
C PHE A 212 -22.06 -0.33 0.26
N GLY A 213 -22.78 0.75 -0.05
CA GLY A 213 -22.18 1.94 -0.65
C GLY A 213 -21.11 2.58 0.23
N TYR A 214 -21.38 2.65 1.54
CA TYR A 214 -20.50 3.21 2.56
C TYR A 214 -19.16 2.47 2.68
N GLY A 215 -19.14 1.15 2.53
CA GLY A 215 -17.91 0.34 2.50
C GLY A 215 -17.26 0.27 1.12
N LEU A 216 -18.06 0.24 0.05
CA LEU A 216 -17.60 0.07 -1.33
C LEU A 216 -16.61 1.14 -1.74
N PHE A 217 -16.97 2.41 -1.54
CA PHE A 217 -16.15 3.52 -2.02
C PHE A 217 -14.81 3.64 -1.27
N PRO A 218 -14.78 3.68 0.08
CA PRO A 218 -13.53 3.66 0.83
C PRO A 218 -12.68 2.41 0.57
N GLY A 219 -13.29 1.23 0.53
CA GLY A 219 -12.59 -0.03 0.24
C GLY A 219 -11.95 -0.04 -1.14
N PHE A 220 -12.65 0.49 -2.15
CA PHE A 220 -12.12 0.63 -3.51
C PHE A 220 -10.95 1.61 -3.56
N LEU A 221 -11.09 2.83 -3.02
CA LEU A 221 -10.02 3.82 -3.00
C LEU A 221 -8.79 3.29 -2.24
N ALA A 222 -9.03 2.67 -1.10
CA ALA A 222 -7.97 2.14 -0.27
C ALA A 222 -7.16 1.04 -0.97
N ALA A 223 -7.84 0.12 -1.66
CA ALA A 223 -7.19 -0.90 -2.46
C ALA A 223 -6.52 -0.35 -3.72
N LEU A 224 -7.09 0.70 -4.34
CA LEU A 224 -6.53 1.32 -5.54
C LEU A 224 -5.21 2.04 -5.24
N PHE A 225 -5.19 2.86 -4.19
CA PHE A 225 -4.01 3.63 -3.81
C PHE A 225 -3.00 2.84 -2.98
N GLY A 226 -3.46 1.91 -2.14
CA GLY A 226 -2.57 1.09 -1.29
C GLY A 226 -1.80 0.06 -2.09
N GLY A 227 -2.35 -0.39 -3.21
CA GLY A 227 -1.79 -1.49 -3.98
C GLY A 227 -0.65 -1.13 -4.93
N ASN A 228 -0.48 0.15 -5.30
CA ASN A 228 0.61 0.59 -6.18
C ASN A 228 1.98 0.59 -5.47
N LEU A 229 1.98 0.63 -4.14
CA LEU A 229 3.20 0.67 -3.33
C LEU A 229 3.76 -0.72 -3.04
N LEU A 230 3.08 -1.78 -3.52
CA LEU A 230 3.20 -3.12 -2.96
C LEU A 230 3.14 -4.20 -4.05
N ALA A 231 4.24 -4.31 -4.83
CA ALA A 231 4.34 -5.18 -6.00
C ALA A 231 4.28 -6.69 -5.69
N GLU A 232 4.67 -7.11 -4.49
CA GLU A 232 4.91 -8.54 -4.23
C GLU A 232 3.63 -9.37 -4.01
N ARG A 233 2.54 -8.78 -3.51
CA ARG A 233 1.26 -9.49 -3.23
C ARG A 233 0.02 -8.58 -3.32
N PRO A 234 -0.40 -8.16 -4.52
CA PRO A 234 -1.41 -7.10 -4.68
C PRO A 234 -2.75 -7.43 -4.03
N LEU A 235 -3.20 -8.68 -4.07
CA LEU A 235 -4.49 -9.09 -3.51
C LEU A 235 -4.49 -9.11 -1.97
N ALA A 236 -3.48 -9.71 -1.35
CA ALA A 236 -3.34 -9.75 0.11
C ALA A 236 -3.25 -8.34 0.70
N ASN A 237 -2.43 -7.48 0.09
CA ASN A 237 -2.26 -6.09 0.53
C ASN A 237 -3.54 -5.27 0.42
N SER A 238 -4.33 -5.52 -0.63
CA SER A 238 -5.61 -4.85 -0.81
C SER A 238 -6.66 -5.34 0.20
N LEU A 239 -6.68 -6.64 0.52
CA LEU A 239 -7.56 -7.20 1.53
C LEU A 239 -7.23 -6.70 2.94
N VAL A 240 -5.95 -6.63 3.30
CA VAL A 240 -5.50 -6.06 4.58
C VAL A 240 -5.93 -4.59 4.69
N THR A 241 -5.71 -3.81 3.64
CA THR A 241 -6.10 -2.39 3.63
C THR A 241 -7.63 -2.26 3.75
N GLY A 242 -8.40 -3.08 3.04
CA GLY A 242 -9.86 -3.12 3.18
C GLY A 242 -10.32 -3.50 4.59
N ALA A 243 -9.68 -4.50 5.21
CA ALA A 243 -9.97 -4.90 6.59
C ALA A 243 -9.71 -3.76 7.58
N VAL A 244 -8.61 -3.03 7.43
CA VAL A 244 -8.30 -1.85 8.26
C VAL A 244 -9.37 -0.77 8.10
N VAL A 245 -9.80 -0.47 6.87
CA VAL A 245 -10.87 0.51 6.61
C VAL A 245 -12.18 0.09 7.27
N PHE A 246 -12.58 -1.18 7.13
CA PHE A 246 -13.77 -1.71 7.78
C PHE A 246 -13.70 -1.62 9.31
N LEU A 247 -12.56 -1.99 9.90
CA LEU A 247 -12.36 -1.92 11.35
C LEU A 247 -12.41 -0.50 11.88
N LEU A 248 -11.84 0.47 11.15
CA LEU A 248 -11.90 1.89 11.51
C LEU A 248 -13.32 2.46 11.36
N ALA A 249 -14.11 1.96 10.42
CA ALA A 249 -15.50 2.39 10.23
C ALA A 249 -16.47 1.82 11.28
N SER A 250 -16.20 0.63 11.82
CA SER A 250 -17.12 -0.09 12.71
C SER A 250 -17.56 0.68 13.97
N PRO A 251 -16.66 1.34 14.74
CA PRO A 251 -17.07 2.15 15.89
C PRO A 251 -17.98 3.32 15.52
N VAL A 252 -17.72 3.97 14.38
CA VAL A 252 -18.54 5.08 13.88
C VAL A 252 -19.93 4.60 13.51
N ILE A 253 -20.02 3.46 12.80
CA ILE A 253 -21.29 2.83 12.46
C ILE A 253 -22.08 2.50 13.73
N TYR A 254 -21.42 1.90 14.73
CA TYR A 254 -22.06 1.56 16.00
C TYR A 254 -22.62 2.80 16.70
N LEU A 255 -21.83 3.86 16.84
CA LEU A 255 -22.27 5.08 17.54
C LEU A 255 -23.40 5.82 16.80
N GLN A 256 -23.37 5.84 15.47
CA GLN A 256 -24.44 6.46 14.69
C GLN A 256 -25.72 5.64 14.64
N SER A 257 -25.60 4.33 14.85
CA SER A 257 -26.73 3.40 14.82
C SER A 257 -27.33 3.11 16.21
N ALA A 258 -26.72 3.64 17.28
CA ALA A 258 -27.20 3.53 18.65
C ALA A 258 -28.70 3.87 18.86
N PRO A 259 -29.31 4.88 18.20
CA PRO A 259 -30.74 5.15 18.37
C PRO A 259 -31.66 4.20 17.57
N PHE A 260 -31.12 3.32 16.74
CA PHE A 260 -31.87 2.40 15.90
C PHE A 260 -31.94 0.99 16.51
N THR A 261 -32.76 0.12 15.92
CA THR A 261 -32.86 -1.27 16.36
C THR A 261 -31.58 -2.05 16.06
N SER A 262 -31.25 -3.06 16.88
CA SER A 262 -30.08 -3.91 16.69
C SER A 262 -30.00 -4.54 15.28
N GLY A 263 -31.15 -4.81 14.67
CA GLY A 263 -31.23 -5.30 13.28
C GLY A 263 -30.69 -4.31 12.24
N VAL A 264 -30.91 -3.00 12.43
CA VAL A 264 -30.38 -1.95 11.56
C VAL A 264 -28.86 -1.86 11.68
N VAL A 265 -28.34 -1.95 12.91
CA VAL A 265 -26.89 -1.97 13.21
C VAL A 265 -26.21 -3.13 12.48
N VAL A 266 -26.71 -4.36 12.69
CA VAL A 266 -26.13 -5.57 12.09
C VAL A 266 -26.19 -5.50 10.57
N SER A 267 -27.30 -5.03 10.01
CA SER A 267 -27.49 -4.90 8.56
C SER A 267 -26.52 -3.87 7.96
N TRP A 268 -26.29 -2.74 8.62
CA TRP A 268 -25.32 -1.74 8.17
C TRP A 268 -23.88 -2.26 8.25
N ILE A 269 -23.49 -2.93 9.34
CA ILE A 269 -22.16 -3.54 9.47
C ILE A 269 -21.95 -4.59 8.36
N ALA A 270 -22.94 -5.47 8.14
CA ALA A 270 -22.88 -6.48 7.09
C ALA A 270 -22.75 -5.85 5.70
N GLY A 271 -23.58 -4.83 5.41
CA GLY A 271 -23.48 -4.06 4.16
C GLY A 271 -22.08 -3.48 3.99
N THR A 272 -21.52 -2.85 5.01
CA THR A 272 -20.18 -2.24 4.97
C THR A 272 -19.10 -3.27 4.72
N ALA A 273 -19.15 -4.44 5.37
CA ALA A 273 -18.19 -5.51 5.15
C ALA A 273 -18.23 -6.00 3.69
N VAL A 274 -19.43 -6.30 3.17
CA VAL A 274 -19.62 -6.77 1.78
C VAL A 274 -19.19 -5.69 0.78
N GLY A 275 -19.60 -4.45 1.00
CA GLY A 275 -19.20 -3.30 0.18
C GLY A 275 -17.70 -3.16 0.12
N THR A 276 -17.02 -3.18 1.27
CA THR A 276 -15.56 -3.07 1.35
C THR A 276 -14.85 -4.16 0.56
N LEU A 277 -15.28 -5.43 0.70
CA LEU A 277 -14.76 -6.55 -0.08
C LEU A 277 -14.97 -6.37 -1.59
N CYS A 278 -16.18 -5.97 -2.01
CA CYS A 278 -16.47 -5.67 -3.41
C CYS A 278 -15.61 -4.53 -3.95
N GLY A 279 -15.37 -3.49 -3.14
CA GLY A 279 -14.52 -2.35 -3.49
C GLY A 279 -13.08 -2.78 -3.71
N VAL A 280 -12.55 -3.58 -2.78
CA VAL A 280 -11.21 -4.17 -2.89
C VAL A 280 -11.07 -4.99 -4.18
N LEU A 281 -12.01 -5.91 -4.46
CA LEU A 281 -12.00 -6.74 -5.67
C LEU A 281 -12.14 -5.90 -6.95
N GLY A 282 -12.96 -4.86 -6.92
CA GLY A 282 -13.10 -3.91 -8.02
C GLY A 282 -11.78 -3.20 -8.34
N ALA A 283 -11.08 -2.71 -7.32
CA ALA A 283 -9.81 -2.01 -7.48
C ALA A 283 -8.69 -2.94 -7.99
N VAL A 284 -8.69 -4.21 -7.57
CA VAL A 284 -7.78 -5.22 -8.12
C VAL A 284 -8.03 -5.43 -9.61
N ARG A 285 -9.29 -5.59 -10.04
CA ARG A 285 -9.63 -5.74 -11.47
C ARG A 285 -9.26 -4.52 -12.30
N VAL A 286 -9.48 -3.31 -11.80
CA VAL A 286 -9.11 -2.08 -12.50
C VAL A 286 -7.60 -2.04 -12.73
N ARG A 287 -6.79 -2.37 -11.71
CA ARG A 287 -5.33 -2.42 -11.85
C ARG A 287 -4.86 -3.47 -12.84
N GLN A 288 -5.45 -4.66 -12.84
CA GLN A 288 -5.14 -5.70 -13.82
C GLN A 288 -5.36 -5.20 -15.24
N ARG A 289 -6.53 -4.59 -15.52
CA ARG A 289 -6.83 -4.02 -16.85
C ARG A 289 -5.86 -2.93 -17.28
N VAL A 290 -5.42 -2.07 -16.35
CA VAL A 290 -4.45 -1.01 -16.64
C VAL A 290 -3.06 -1.60 -16.93
N ALA A 291 -2.65 -2.63 -16.19
CA ALA A 291 -1.38 -3.33 -16.42
C ALA A 291 -1.38 -4.05 -17.78
N ASP A 292 -2.46 -4.75 -18.13
CA ASP A 292 -2.62 -5.45 -19.40
C ASP A 292 -2.58 -4.48 -20.59
N ALA A 293 -3.13 -3.27 -20.44
CA ALA A 293 -3.11 -2.23 -21.48
C ALA A 293 -1.75 -1.54 -21.65
N ALA A 294 -0.85 -1.65 -20.67
CA ALA A 294 0.45 -0.98 -20.66
C ALA A 294 1.58 -1.79 -21.30
N VAL A 295 1.35 -3.06 -21.64
CA VAL A 295 2.32 -3.91 -22.35
C VAL A 295 2.09 -3.74 -23.86
N PRO A 296 2.94 -2.98 -24.58
CA PRO A 296 2.83 -2.87 -26.03
C PRO A 296 3.10 -4.24 -26.66
N SER A 297 2.15 -4.71 -27.46
CA SER A 297 2.24 -5.92 -28.29
C SER A 297 3.31 -5.80 -29.37
#